data_AF-A0A2V9I5K7-F1
#
_entry.id   AF-A0A2V9I5K7-F1
#
_cell.length_a   1.000
_cell.length_b   1.000
_cell.length_c   1.000
_cell.angle_alpha   90.00
_cell.angle_beta   90.00
_cell.angle_gamma   90.00
#
_symmetry.space_group_name_H-M   'P 1'
#
loop_
_entity.id
_entity.type
_entity.pdbx_description
1 polymer ?
#
loop_
_entity_poly.entity_id
_entity_poly.type
_entity_poly.pdbx_seq_one_letter_code
_entity_poly.pdbx_strand_id
1 'polypeptide(L)'
;MRATAGLAGMFLFCNETVGGLNPAAVSLALSMRAKEVWMPTRSALNHRRHEALPGGITVLNDRGELVPAAEEILRILAGSGCILGTGHLSQEETFALADRACALGGIQVLVTHPEWAPTFFSIPQQKILAARGNVTFERCFVSTTHRCGFVPFTTIEHAIAETGVEKTVLSTDLGQPDTPPPVDGLREYAARLRAAGFSVDDIRRMMQTNPARLLGLEKDETRGGSQRTEVHTQ
;
A
#
# COMPACT_ATOMS: atom_id res chain seq x y z
N MET A 1 22.58 20.60 15.37
CA MET A 1 21.68 20.40 14.22
C MET A 1 21.77 18.95 13.78
N ARG A 2 20.76 18.12 14.08
CA ARG A 2 20.67 16.78 13.49
C ARG A 2 20.09 16.96 12.09
N ALA A 3 20.86 16.63 11.05
CA ALA A 3 20.32 16.49 9.71
C ALA A 3 19.20 15.46 9.79
N THR A 4 17.96 15.88 9.56
CA THR A 4 16.90 14.96 9.17
C THR A 4 17.40 14.32 7.88
N ALA A 5 17.74 13.04 7.91
CA ALA A 5 17.90 12.27 6.69
C ALA A 5 16.57 12.40 5.95
N GLY A 6 16.54 13.26 4.93
CA GLY A 6 15.34 13.52 4.17
C GLY A 6 14.78 12.20 3.68
N LEU A 7 13.46 12.04 3.75
CA LEU A 7 12.75 10.88 3.22
C LEU A 7 12.79 10.93 1.68
N ALA A 8 13.98 10.80 1.09
CA ALA A 8 14.15 10.65 -0.34
C ALA A 8 13.82 9.20 -0.67
N GLY A 9 12.53 8.91 -0.86
CA GLY A 9 12.04 7.63 -1.36
C GLY A 9 11.68 7.77 -2.84
N MET A 10 12.10 6.81 -3.65
CA MET A 10 11.59 6.68 -5.01
C MET A 10 10.37 5.76 -5.03
N PHE A 11 9.46 6.02 -5.95
CA PHE A 11 8.21 5.30 -6.13
C PHE A 11 8.05 4.97 -7.61
N LEU A 12 7.63 3.75 -7.94
CA LEU A 12 7.42 3.32 -9.31
C LEU A 12 6.01 2.77 -9.48
N PHE A 13 5.34 3.17 -10.55
CA PHE A 13 4.03 2.63 -10.95
C PHE A 13 4.20 1.90 -12.28
N CYS A 14 3.91 0.60 -12.33
CA CYS A 14 4.05 -0.25 -13.51
C CYS A 14 2.95 -0.01 -14.57
N ASN A 15 2.65 1.26 -14.87
CA ASN A 15 1.76 1.66 -15.95
C ASN A 15 2.46 1.59 -17.31
N GLU A 16 1.69 1.67 -18.41
CA GLU A 16 2.25 1.68 -19.77
C GLU A 16 3.27 2.80 -19.99
N THR A 17 3.15 3.92 -19.28
CA THR A 17 4.07 5.06 -19.34
C THR A 17 5.51 4.73 -18.91
N VAL A 18 5.73 3.62 -18.22
CA VAL A 18 7.06 3.10 -17.86
C VAL A 18 7.36 1.72 -18.48
N GLY A 19 6.56 1.30 -19.46
CA GLY A 19 6.67 -0.01 -20.12
C GLY A 19 5.84 -1.13 -19.47
N GLY A 20 4.90 -0.80 -18.57
CA GLY A 20 4.01 -1.78 -17.95
C GLY A 20 4.68 -2.62 -16.87
N LEU A 21 4.41 -3.93 -16.86
CA LEU A 21 5.11 -4.90 -16.01
C LEU A 21 6.55 -5.05 -16.52
N ASN A 22 7.43 -4.18 -16.01
CA ASN A 22 8.80 -4.04 -16.47
C ASN A 22 9.80 -4.40 -15.35
N PRO A 23 10.28 -5.67 -15.28
CA PRO A 23 11.25 -6.10 -14.27
C PRO A 23 12.54 -5.27 -14.26
N ALA A 24 13.01 -4.81 -15.42
CA ALA A 24 14.23 -4.00 -15.51
C ALA A 24 14.03 -2.62 -14.85
N ALA A 25 12.88 -1.97 -15.07
CA ALA A 25 12.54 -0.71 -14.40
C ALA A 25 12.43 -0.90 -12.88
N VAL A 26 11.81 -2.00 -12.43
CA VAL A 26 11.71 -2.34 -11.01
C VAL A 26 13.09 -2.56 -10.40
N SER A 27 13.97 -3.31 -11.06
CA SER A 27 15.34 -3.58 -10.59
C SER A 27 16.15 -2.28 -10.46
N LEU A 28 16.10 -1.41 -11.48
CA LEU A 28 16.72 -0.08 -11.41
C LEU A 28 16.12 0.73 -10.27
N ALA A 29 14.79 0.69 -10.09
CA ALA A 29 14.14 1.44 -9.04
C ALA A 29 14.58 1.02 -7.64
N LEU A 30 14.71 -0.28 -7.39
CA LEU A 30 15.26 -0.81 -6.15
C LEU A 30 16.72 -0.39 -5.94
N SER A 31 17.56 -0.38 -6.98
CA SER A 31 18.95 0.11 -6.88
C SER A 31 19.03 1.58 -6.44
N MET A 32 17.99 2.36 -6.76
CA MET A 32 17.80 3.74 -6.35
C MET A 32 16.99 3.87 -5.03
N ARG A 33 16.85 2.79 -4.27
CA ARG A 33 16.16 2.71 -2.97
C ARG A 33 14.68 3.04 -3.04
N ALA A 34 14.00 2.59 -4.10
CA ALA A 34 12.55 2.65 -4.16
C ALA A 34 11.93 2.02 -2.91
N LYS A 35 10.89 2.68 -2.38
CA LYS A 35 10.18 2.26 -1.18
C LYS A 35 8.89 1.51 -1.48
N GLU A 36 8.31 1.79 -2.64
CA GLU A 36 7.11 1.12 -3.10
C GLU A 36 7.11 0.99 -4.62
N VAL A 37 6.67 -0.17 -5.09
CA VAL A 37 6.35 -0.46 -6.48
C VAL A 37 4.87 -0.83 -6.55
N TRP A 38 4.11 -0.05 -7.30
CA TRP A 38 2.72 -0.38 -7.62
C TRP A 38 2.64 -1.19 -8.89
N MET A 39 1.81 -2.22 -8.85
CA MET A 39 1.22 -2.81 -10.05
C MET A 39 0.38 -1.77 -10.81
N PRO A 40 -0.02 -2.05 -12.08
CA PRO A 40 -0.71 -1.06 -12.90
C PRO A 40 -1.91 -0.40 -12.19
N THR A 41 -2.07 0.90 -12.40
CA THR A 41 -3.24 1.66 -11.93
C THR A 41 -4.15 1.95 -13.11
N ARG A 42 -4.02 3.12 -13.75
CA ARG A 42 -4.83 3.49 -14.92
C ARG A 42 -4.61 2.58 -16.12
N SER A 43 -3.46 1.93 -16.20
CA SER A 43 -3.17 0.94 -17.25
C SER A 43 -3.65 -0.47 -16.91
N ALA A 44 -4.16 -0.75 -15.71
CA ALA A 44 -4.68 -2.08 -15.38
C ALA A 44 -5.87 -2.45 -16.27
N LEU A 45 -5.92 -3.72 -16.69
CA LEU A 45 -7.03 -4.26 -17.46
C LEU A 45 -8.37 -4.09 -16.71
N ASN A 46 -8.37 -4.36 -15.41
CA ASN A 46 -9.53 -4.18 -14.54
C ASN A 46 -10.02 -2.72 -14.52
N HIS A 47 -9.11 -1.76 -14.34
CA HIS A 47 -9.46 -0.34 -14.37
C HIS A 47 -10.01 0.10 -15.73
N ARG A 48 -9.36 -0.29 -16.83
CA ARG A 48 -9.85 0.05 -18.18
C ARG A 48 -11.21 -0.55 -18.48
N ARG A 49 -11.45 -1.79 -18.06
CA ARG A 49 -12.76 -2.43 -18.18
C ARG A 49 -13.84 -1.65 -17.43
N HIS A 50 -13.54 -1.19 -16.21
CA HIS A 50 -14.47 -0.36 -15.43
C HIS A 50 -14.80 0.96 -16.15
N GLU A 51 -13.81 1.59 -16.78
CA GLU A 51 -13.95 2.83 -17.55
C GLU A 51 -14.47 2.61 -18.99
N ALA A 52 -14.86 1.39 -19.36
CA ALA A 52 -15.25 1.00 -20.72
C ALA A 52 -14.19 1.35 -21.80
N LEU A 53 -12.91 1.28 -21.43
CA LEU A 53 -11.75 1.51 -22.30
C LEU A 53 -11.16 0.19 -22.81
N PRO A 54 -10.60 0.16 -24.03
CA PRO A 54 -9.99 -1.04 -24.58
C PRO A 54 -8.61 -1.35 -23.97
N GLY A 55 -8.25 -2.63 -24.02
CA GLY A 55 -6.93 -3.13 -23.61
C GLY A 55 -6.65 -2.99 -22.11
N GLY A 56 -5.36 -2.95 -21.76
CA GLY A 56 -4.88 -2.86 -20.39
C GLY A 56 -3.98 -4.03 -20.01
N ILE A 57 -3.28 -3.86 -18.89
CA ILE A 57 -2.28 -4.77 -18.38
C ILE A 57 -2.92 -5.65 -17.31
N THR A 58 -2.75 -6.97 -17.47
CA THR A 58 -3.12 -7.98 -16.48
C THR A 58 -1.86 -8.63 -15.91
N VAL A 59 -1.89 -8.99 -14.62
CA VAL A 59 -0.82 -9.82 -14.03
C VAL A 59 -1.06 -11.32 -14.21
N LEU A 60 -2.23 -11.72 -14.72
CA LEU A 60 -2.60 -13.10 -14.97
C LEU A 60 -2.67 -13.42 -16.47
N ASN A 61 -2.33 -14.66 -16.82
CA ASN A 61 -2.56 -15.24 -18.14
C ASN A 61 -3.99 -15.85 -18.22
N ASP A 62 -4.34 -16.40 -19.38
CA ASP A 62 -5.66 -17.01 -19.63
C ASP A 62 -5.96 -18.25 -18.77
N ARG A 63 -4.96 -18.78 -18.04
CA ARG A 63 -5.11 -19.92 -17.11
C ARG A 63 -5.24 -19.47 -15.65
N GLY A 64 -5.27 -18.15 -15.39
CA GLY A 64 -5.28 -17.60 -14.03
C GLY A 64 -3.94 -17.70 -13.30
N GLU A 65 -2.84 -17.91 -14.03
CA GLU A 65 -1.48 -17.96 -13.47
C GLU A 65 -0.77 -16.62 -13.67
N LEU A 66 0.13 -16.25 -12.76
CA LEU A 66 0.94 -15.05 -12.92
C LEU A 66 1.75 -15.10 -14.22
N VAL A 67 1.69 -14.00 -14.98
CA VAL A 67 2.52 -13.84 -16.18
C VAL A 67 4.01 -13.78 -15.77
N PRO A 68 4.94 -14.22 -16.65
CA PRO A 68 6.37 -14.27 -16.32
C PRO A 68 6.93 -12.95 -15.78
N ALA A 69 6.50 -11.80 -16.34
CA ALA A 69 6.95 -10.49 -15.89
C ALA A 69 6.49 -10.16 -14.47
N ALA A 70 5.26 -10.51 -14.07
CA ALA A 70 4.78 -10.30 -12.72
C ALA A 70 5.53 -11.19 -11.72
N GLU A 71 5.72 -12.47 -12.07
CA GLU A 71 6.51 -13.42 -11.26
C GLU A 71 7.95 -12.95 -11.07
N GLU A 72 8.60 -12.42 -12.12
CA GLU A 72 9.95 -11.87 -12.02
C GLU A 72 10.02 -10.63 -11.12
N ILE A 73 9.05 -9.71 -11.25
CA ILE A 73 8.94 -8.55 -10.35
C ILE A 73 8.81 -9.00 -8.89
N LEU A 74 7.96 -9.99 -8.59
CA LEU A 74 7.82 -10.50 -7.23
C LEU A 74 9.14 -11.07 -6.70
N ARG A 75 9.89 -11.83 -7.52
CA ARG A 75 11.21 -12.35 -7.11
C ARG A 75 12.22 -11.24 -6.86
N ILE A 76 12.21 -10.18 -7.67
CA ILE A 76 13.06 -9.00 -7.48
C ILE A 76 12.73 -8.28 -6.17
N LEU A 77 11.44 -8.21 -5.81
CA LEU A 77 10.98 -7.56 -4.58
C LEU A 77 11.21 -8.41 -3.31
N ALA A 78 11.33 -9.73 -3.44
CA ALA A 78 11.49 -10.64 -2.30
C ALA A 78 12.71 -10.26 -1.43
N GLY A 79 12.45 -9.94 -0.15
CA GLY A 79 13.49 -9.56 0.80
C GLY A 79 14.10 -8.16 0.59
N SER A 80 13.61 -7.39 -0.39
CA SER A 80 14.12 -6.03 -0.67
C SER A 80 13.68 -5.00 0.38
N GLY A 81 12.62 -5.29 1.14
CA GLY A 81 11.95 -4.32 2.01
C GLY A 81 11.15 -3.26 1.25
N CYS A 82 11.00 -3.40 -0.07
CA CYS A 82 10.10 -2.57 -0.88
C CYS A 82 8.66 -3.07 -0.75
N ILE A 83 7.72 -2.13 -0.63
CA ILE A 83 6.29 -2.41 -0.60
C ILE A 83 5.81 -2.74 -2.01
N LEU A 84 4.88 -3.68 -2.12
CA LEU A 84 4.16 -4.01 -3.33
C LEU A 84 2.73 -3.47 -3.24
N GLY A 85 2.46 -2.37 -3.93
CA GLY A 85 1.11 -1.83 -4.06
C GLY A 85 0.31 -2.58 -5.12
N THR A 86 -0.92 -2.97 -4.83
CA THR A 86 -1.76 -3.71 -5.79
C THR A 86 -2.25 -2.85 -6.94
N GLY A 87 -2.26 -1.52 -6.79
CA GLY A 87 -2.80 -0.63 -7.81
C GLY A 87 -4.26 -0.96 -8.08
N HIS A 88 -4.68 -0.89 -9.35
CA HIS A 88 -6.07 -1.10 -9.74
C HIS A 88 -6.35 -2.51 -10.29
N LEU A 89 -5.56 -3.50 -9.88
CA LEU A 89 -5.79 -4.90 -10.23
C LEU A 89 -7.16 -5.38 -9.76
N SER A 90 -7.70 -6.39 -10.43
CA SER A 90 -8.93 -7.06 -9.98
C SER A 90 -8.72 -7.82 -8.67
N GLN A 91 -9.82 -8.29 -8.08
CA GLN A 91 -9.78 -9.13 -6.89
C GLN A 91 -8.97 -10.41 -7.15
N GLU A 92 -9.23 -11.11 -8.26
CA GLU A 92 -8.54 -12.36 -8.63
C GLU A 92 -7.02 -12.15 -8.76
N GLU A 93 -6.63 -11.10 -9.50
CA GLU A 93 -5.23 -10.70 -9.67
C GLU A 93 -4.56 -10.38 -8.34
N THR A 94 -5.24 -9.63 -7.47
CA THR A 94 -4.73 -9.25 -6.15
C THR A 94 -4.56 -10.45 -5.24
N PHE A 95 -5.50 -11.39 -5.24
CA PHE A 95 -5.42 -12.63 -4.46
C PHE A 95 -4.22 -13.48 -4.91
N ALA A 96 -4.09 -13.73 -6.21
CA ALA A 96 -2.97 -14.50 -6.76
C ALA A 96 -1.60 -13.86 -6.44
N LEU A 97 -1.52 -12.54 -6.57
CA LEU A 97 -0.32 -11.77 -6.27
C LEU A 97 0.02 -11.76 -4.77
N ALA A 98 -0.97 -11.59 -3.89
CA ALA A 98 -0.78 -11.64 -2.45
C ALA A 98 -0.33 -13.04 -1.97
N ASP A 99 -0.93 -14.10 -2.52
CA ASP A 99 -0.55 -15.48 -2.21
C ASP A 99 0.87 -15.78 -2.67
N ARG A 100 1.22 -15.36 -3.89
CA ARG A 100 2.58 -15.55 -4.39
C ARG A 100 3.62 -14.75 -3.61
N ALA A 101 3.30 -13.50 -3.26
CA ALA A 101 4.16 -12.66 -2.45
C ALA A 101 4.39 -13.26 -1.05
N CYS A 102 3.34 -13.83 -0.45
CA CYS A 102 3.44 -14.54 0.82
C CYS A 102 4.32 -15.79 0.70
N ALA A 103 4.17 -16.57 -0.37
CA ALA A 103 4.96 -17.78 -0.62
C ALA A 103 6.45 -17.51 -0.86
N LEU A 104 6.79 -16.39 -1.51
CA LEU A 104 8.18 -15.96 -1.70
C LEU A 104 8.80 -15.41 -0.40
N GLY A 105 7.98 -14.78 0.45
CA GLY A 105 8.42 -14.17 1.69
C GLY A 105 9.14 -12.83 1.50
N GLY A 106 9.15 -12.01 2.55
CA GLY A 106 9.87 -10.73 2.55
C GLY A 106 9.28 -9.64 1.65
N ILE A 107 8.01 -9.76 1.26
CA ILE A 107 7.28 -8.76 0.46
C ILE A 107 6.04 -8.33 1.23
N GLN A 108 5.96 -7.05 1.59
CA GLN A 108 4.74 -6.45 2.15
C GLN A 108 3.83 -6.00 1.02
N VAL A 109 2.57 -6.44 1.04
CA VAL A 109 1.54 -6.11 0.05
C VAL A 109 0.62 -5.05 0.63
N LEU A 110 0.48 -3.93 -0.08
CA LEU A 110 -0.45 -2.86 0.23
C LEU A 110 -1.62 -2.92 -0.76
N VAL A 111 -2.78 -3.38 -0.28
CA VAL A 111 -4.01 -3.44 -1.08
C VAL A 111 -4.57 -2.04 -1.20
N THR A 112 -4.50 -1.47 -2.40
CA THR A 112 -4.93 -0.11 -2.72
C THR A 112 -6.46 -0.02 -2.66
N HIS A 113 -7.00 1.06 -2.06
CA HIS A 113 -8.42 1.45 -1.97
C HIS A 113 -9.46 0.31 -2.09
N PRO A 114 -9.53 -0.61 -1.11
CA PRO A 114 -10.39 -1.80 -1.18
C PRO A 114 -11.89 -1.51 -1.11
N GLU A 115 -12.30 -0.26 -0.88
CA GLU A 115 -13.70 0.17 -0.86
C GLU A 115 -14.14 0.84 -2.17
N TRP A 116 -13.22 1.17 -3.07
CA TRP A 116 -13.56 1.84 -4.32
C TRP A 116 -14.07 0.84 -5.37
N ALA A 117 -15.09 1.22 -6.14
CA ALA A 117 -15.83 0.29 -7.02
C ALA A 117 -14.95 -0.57 -7.97
N PRO A 118 -13.91 -0.04 -8.66
CA PRO A 118 -13.04 -0.85 -9.52
C PRO A 118 -12.20 -1.87 -8.76
N THR A 119 -11.82 -1.57 -7.51
CA THR A 119 -10.91 -2.37 -6.67
C THR A 119 -11.63 -2.94 -5.45
N PHE A 120 -12.96 -3.03 -5.50
CA PHE A 120 -13.77 -3.32 -4.33
C PHE A 120 -13.51 -4.74 -3.82
N PHE A 121 -13.35 -4.89 -2.51
CA PHE A 121 -13.35 -6.18 -1.81
C PHE A 121 -14.46 -6.20 -0.77
N SER A 122 -15.26 -7.27 -0.80
CA SER A 122 -16.23 -7.52 0.27
C SER A 122 -15.53 -7.74 1.62
N ILE A 123 -16.22 -7.47 2.73
CA ILE A 123 -15.67 -7.70 4.08
C ILE A 123 -15.11 -9.11 4.27
N PRO A 124 -15.78 -10.20 3.85
CA PRO A 124 -15.20 -11.55 3.91
C PRO A 124 -13.86 -11.66 3.17
N GLN A 125 -13.75 -11.09 1.97
CA GLN A 125 -12.51 -11.10 1.19
C GLN A 125 -11.40 -10.30 1.87
N GLN A 126 -11.74 -9.13 2.43
CA GLN A 126 -10.79 -8.35 3.21
C GLN A 126 -10.29 -9.12 4.44
N LYS A 127 -11.15 -9.86 5.15
CA LYS A 127 -10.74 -10.69 6.29
C LYS A 127 -9.81 -11.83 5.87
N ILE A 128 -10.07 -12.47 4.72
CA ILE A 128 -9.17 -13.49 4.16
C ILE A 128 -7.80 -12.89 3.83
N LEU A 129 -7.77 -11.70 3.20
CA LEU A 129 -6.54 -10.96 2.92
C LEU A 129 -5.80 -10.54 4.20
N ALA A 130 -6.52 -10.02 5.19
CA ALA A 130 -5.97 -9.57 6.47
C ALA A 130 -5.28 -10.69 7.25
N ALA A 131 -5.79 -11.92 7.14
CA ALA A 131 -5.22 -13.10 7.77
C ALA A 131 -3.83 -13.46 7.21
N ARG A 132 -3.46 -12.94 6.03
CA ARG A 132 -2.10 -13.07 5.49
C ARG A 132 -1.15 -12.18 6.29
N GLY A 133 0.00 -12.74 6.67
CA GLY A 133 1.00 -12.04 7.48
C GLY A 133 1.61 -10.80 6.82
N ASN A 134 1.52 -10.71 5.49
CA ASN A 134 2.17 -9.69 4.68
C ASN A 134 1.22 -8.67 4.04
N VAL A 135 -0.08 -8.68 4.37
CA VAL A 135 -1.06 -7.76 3.76
C VAL A 135 -1.45 -6.65 4.72
N THR A 136 -1.52 -5.42 4.19
CA THR A 136 -2.10 -4.21 4.80
C THR A 136 -3.02 -3.53 3.77
N PHE A 137 -4.06 -2.83 4.21
CA PHE A 137 -5.00 -2.11 3.36
C PHE A 137 -4.70 -0.62 3.36
N GLU A 138 -4.60 -0.02 2.18
CA GLU A 138 -4.57 1.42 1.99
C GLU A 138 -6.00 1.93 1.76
N ARG A 139 -6.55 2.66 2.72
CA ARG A 139 -7.94 3.14 2.68
C ARG A 139 -7.96 4.62 2.30
N CYS A 140 -8.07 4.90 1.01
CA CYS A 140 -7.96 6.27 0.47
C CYS A 140 -9.23 7.11 0.72
N PHE A 141 -9.06 8.34 1.23
CA PHE A 141 -10.17 9.28 1.47
C PHE A 141 -10.92 9.69 0.19
N VAL A 142 -10.22 9.74 -0.95
CA VAL A 142 -10.80 10.09 -2.27
C VAL A 142 -12.01 9.21 -2.61
N SER A 143 -12.05 7.96 -2.13
CA SER A 143 -13.17 7.03 -2.27
C SER A 143 -14.51 7.66 -1.87
N THR A 144 -14.50 8.57 -0.89
CA THR A 144 -15.70 9.23 -0.35
C THR A 144 -16.10 10.51 -1.09
N THR A 145 -15.40 10.84 -2.17
CA THR A 145 -15.60 12.08 -2.94
C THR A 145 -16.25 11.81 -4.30
N HIS A 146 -16.54 12.87 -5.05
CA HIS A 146 -17.10 12.80 -6.40
C HIS A 146 -16.20 12.05 -7.38
N ARG A 147 -14.87 12.04 -7.17
CA ARG A 147 -13.93 11.36 -8.08
C ARG A 147 -14.03 9.84 -8.03
N CYS A 148 -14.56 9.28 -6.95
CA CYS A 148 -14.61 7.84 -6.72
C CYS A 148 -16.00 7.32 -6.32
N GLY A 149 -17.05 8.07 -6.65
CA GLY A 149 -18.44 7.60 -6.52
C GLY A 149 -19.05 7.71 -5.13
N PHE A 150 -18.52 8.58 -4.27
CA PHE A 150 -19.07 8.87 -2.93
C PHE A 150 -19.31 7.62 -2.08
N VAL A 151 -18.30 6.75 -1.96
CA VAL A 151 -18.36 5.61 -1.05
C VAL A 151 -18.76 6.13 0.35
N PRO A 152 -19.84 5.58 0.95
CA PRO A 152 -20.25 5.96 2.28
C PRO A 152 -19.10 5.76 3.26
N PHE A 153 -18.81 6.76 4.06
CA PHE A 153 -17.67 6.69 4.99
C PHE A 153 -17.86 5.59 6.04
N THR A 154 -19.10 5.24 6.38
CA THR A 154 -19.45 4.08 7.21
C THR A 154 -18.97 2.75 6.62
N THR A 155 -18.83 2.65 5.29
CA THR A 155 -18.23 1.47 4.64
C THR A 155 -16.76 1.32 5.03
N ILE A 156 -16.00 2.42 5.05
CA ILE A 156 -14.61 2.43 5.47
C ILE A 156 -14.50 2.13 6.97
N GLU A 157 -15.33 2.79 7.80
CA GLU A 157 -15.37 2.56 9.26
C GLU A 157 -15.60 1.09 9.59
N HIS A 158 -16.62 0.49 8.99
CA HIS A 158 -16.95 -0.92 9.17
C HIS A 158 -15.83 -1.84 8.70
N ALA A 159 -15.19 -1.52 7.58
CA ALA A 159 -14.06 -2.30 7.08
C ALA A 159 -12.85 -2.24 8.02
N ILE A 160 -12.54 -1.07 8.61
CA ILE A 160 -11.49 -0.93 9.63
C ILE A 160 -11.84 -1.75 10.87
N ALA A 161 -13.09 -1.68 11.35
CA ALA A 161 -13.53 -2.45 12.52
C ALA A 161 -13.41 -3.97 12.30
N GLU A 162 -13.71 -4.46 11.09
CA GLU A 162 -13.68 -5.89 10.76
C GLU A 162 -12.29 -6.44 10.45
N THR A 163 -11.36 -5.60 9.99
CA THR A 163 -10.01 -6.01 9.56
C THR A 163 -8.90 -5.61 10.51
N GLY A 164 -9.15 -4.64 11.39
CA GLY A 164 -8.21 -4.17 12.39
C GLY A 164 -7.45 -2.90 12.00
N VAL A 165 -7.22 -2.06 13.00
CA VAL A 165 -6.43 -0.81 12.88
C VAL A 165 -4.95 -1.10 12.59
N GLU A 166 -4.45 -2.28 12.93
CA GLU A 166 -3.08 -2.74 12.65
C GLU A 166 -2.85 -3.22 11.21
N LYS A 167 -3.95 -3.46 10.49
CA LYS A 167 -3.99 -3.84 9.07
C LYS A 167 -4.40 -2.68 8.16
N THR A 168 -4.48 -1.46 8.68
CA THR A 168 -4.96 -0.29 7.93
C THR A 168 -3.90 0.81 7.85
N VAL A 169 -3.69 1.34 6.65
CA VAL A 169 -3.02 2.62 6.37
C VAL A 169 -4.07 3.60 5.86
N LEU A 170 -4.09 4.80 6.42
CA LEU A 170 -4.92 5.89 5.91
C LEU A 170 -4.11 6.76 4.95
N SER A 171 -4.60 6.90 3.73
CA SER A 171 -4.11 7.84 2.74
C SER A 171 -5.27 8.65 2.18
N THR A 172 -4.99 9.67 1.39
CA THR A 172 -6.05 10.51 0.81
C THR A 172 -6.25 10.26 -0.66
N ASP A 173 -5.17 10.08 -1.43
CA ASP A 173 -5.19 10.10 -2.90
C ASP A 173 -5.92 11.35 -3.45
N LEU A 174 -5.73 12.48 -2.76
CA LEU A 174 -6.22 13.81 -3.14
C LEU A 174 -5.08 14.67 -3.72
N GLY A 175 -5.37 15.94 -4.00
CA GLY A 175 -4.42 16.89 -4.60
C GLY A 175 -4.59 17.05 -6.10
N GLN A 176 -5.69 16.54 -6.65
CA GLN A 176 -6.12 16.86 -8.01
C GLN A 176 -6.71 18.29 -8.04
N PRO A 177 -6.76 18.96 -9.20
CA PRO A 177 -7.22 20.35 -9.29
C PRO A 177 -8.62 20.60 -8.72
N ASP A 178 -9.47 19.56 -8.69
CA ASP A 178 -10.85 19.58 -8.23
C ASP A 178 -11.04 18.96 -6.83
N THR A 179 -9.96 18.62 -6.12
CA THR A 179 -10.01 18.10 -4.74
C THR A 179 -9.22 18.96 -3.77
N PRO A 180 -9.54 18.91 -2.45
CA PRO A 180 -8.76 19.62 -1.45
C PRO A 180 -7.29 19.18 -1.42
N PRO A 181 -6.40 20.02 -0.86
CA PRO A 181 -5.03 19.62 -0.57
C PRO A 181 -4.99 18.32 0.27
N PRO A 182 -4.04 17.40 0.02
CA PRO A 182 -3.94 16.14 0.75
C PRO A 182 -3.90 16.29 2.27
N VAL A 183 -3.25 17.34 2.78
CA VAL A 183 -3.14 17.61 4.22
C VAL A 183 -4.49 17.96 4.84
N ASP A 184 -5.31 18.73 4.13
CA ASP A 184 -6.67 19.06 4.59
C ASP A 184 -7.56 17.83 4.56
N GLY A 185 -7.42 17.00 3.52
CA GLY A 185 -8.07 15.69 3.45
C GLY A 185 -7.71 14.77 4.61
N LEU A 186 -6.43 14.70 5.01
CA LEU A 186 -6.01 13.90 6.17
C LEU A 186 -6.62 14.43 7.47
N ARG A 187 -6.72 15.76 7.62
CA ARG A 187 -7.35 16.37 8.80
C ARG A 187 -8.85 16.02 8.88
N GLU A 188 -9.55 16.12 7.78
CA GLU A 188 -10.97 15.76 7.70
C GLU A 188 -11.18 14.26 7.95
N TYR A 189 -10.35 13.41 7.35
CA TYR A 189 -10.41 11.97 7.55
C TYR A 189 -10.24 11.61 9.04
N ALA A 190 -9.24 12.20 9.71
CA ALA A 190 -9.03 12.01 11.14
C ALA A 190 -10.23 12.51 11.97
N ALA A 191 -10.81 13.67 11.64
CA ALA A 191 -11.98 14.21 12.34
C ALA A 191 -13.20 13.29 12.22
N ARG A 192 -13.47 12.75 11.03
CA ARG A 192 -14.58 11.83 10.79
C ARG A 192 -14.39 10.50 11.53
N LEU A 193 -13.17 9.93 11.53
CA LEU A 193 -12.87 8.72 12.32
C LEU A 193 -13.01 8.98 13.83
N ARG A 194 -12.59 10.16 14.33
CA ARG A 194 -12.82 10.53 15.74
C ARG A 194 -14.31 10.59 16.07
N ALA A 195 -15.12 11.18 15.18
CA ALA A 195 -16.58 11.25 15.35
C ALA A 195 -17.24 9.85 15.31
N ALA A 196 -16.66 8.92 14.54
CA ALA A 196 -17.08 7.52 14.47
C ALA A 196 -16.65 6.68 15.69
N GLY A 197 -15.87 7.23 16.62
CA GLY A 197 -15.49 6.59 17.87
C GLY A 197 -14.08 5.98 17.90
N PHE A 198 -13.29 6.06 16.83
CA PHE A 198 -11.89 5.61 16.85
C PHE A 198 -11.05 6.47 17.80
N SER A 199 -10.17 5.84 18.58
CA SER A 199 -9.30 6.56 19.50
C SER A 199 -8.25 7.42 18.76
N VAL A 200 -7.65 8.39 19.46
CA VAL A 200 -6.52 9.15 18.90
C VAL A 200 -5.35 8.21 18.58
N ASP A 201 -5.17 7.16 19.38
CA ASP A 201 -4.11 6.18 19.19
C ASP A 201 -4.38 5.26 17.99
N ASP A 202 -5.64 4.88 17.75
CA ASP A 202 -6.03 4.14 16.53
C ASP A 202 -5.71 4.96 15.28
N ILE A 203 -6.10 6.24 15.27
CA ILE A 203 -5.86 7.13 14.15
C ILE A 203 -4.35 7.37 13.96
N ARG A 204 -3.61 7.61 15.05
CA ARG A 204 -2.14 7.71 14.99
C ARG A 204 -1.52 6.44 14.44
N ARG A 205 -2.01 5.27 14.85
CA ARG A 205 -1.52 3.98 14.36
C ARG A 205 -1.72 3.84 12.86
N MET A 206 -2.92 4.13 12.36
CA MET A 206 -3.22 3.97 10.93
C MET A 206 -2.61 5.05 10.04
N MET A 207 -2.41 6.28 10.55
CA MET A 207 -1.83 7.41 9.78
C MET A 207 -0.31 7.49 9.87
N GLN A 208 0.32 6.98 10.94
CA GLN A 208 1.75 7.18 11.20
C GLN A 208 2.47 5.88 11.49
N THR A 209 2.03 5.09 12.46
CA THR A 209 2.78 3.89 12.90
C THR A 209 2.84 2.82 11.82
N ASN A 210 1.69 2.41 11.27
CA ASN A 210 1.63 1.39 10.24
C ASN A 210 2.39 1.78 8.95
N PRO A 211 2.21 2.99 8.38
CA PRO A 211 3.01 3.39 7.21
C PRO A 211 4.51 3.54 7.54
N ALA A 212 4.89 4.02 8.73
CA ALA A 212 6.30 4.07 9.13
C ALA A 212 6.93 2.67 9.21
N ARG A 213 6.19 1.68 9.74
CA ARG A 213 6.59 0.28 9.76
C ARG A 213 6.79 -0.29 8.36
N LEU A 214 5.82 -0.05 7.46
CA LEU A 214 5.90 -0.51 6.06
C LEU A 214 7.12 0.09 5.34
N LEU A 215 7.43 1.35 5.61
CA LEU A 215 8.58 2.05 5.02
C LEU A 215 9.94 1.71 5.66
N GLY A 216 9.93 0.93 6.76
CA GLY A 216 11.12 0.59 7.54
C GLY A 216 11.74 1.80 8.25
N LEU A 217 10.90 2.70 8.78
CA LEU A 217 11.32 3.94 9.45
C LEU A 217 11.29 3.85 11.00
N GLU A 218 10.91 2.69 11.53
CA GLU A 218 10.97 2.44 12.96
C GLU A 218 12.44 2.50 13.43
N LYS A 219 12.67 3.10 14.61
CA LYS A 219 14.03 3.19 15.16
C LYS A 219 14.44 1.81 15.66
N ASP A 220 15.58 1.30 15.20
CA ASP A 220 16.25 0.16 15.85
C ASP A 220 16.58 0.53 17.30
N GLU A 221 15.78 0.05 18.25
CA GLU A 221 16.06 0.22 19.69
C GLU A 221 17.27 -0.61 20.15
N THR A 222 17.84 -1.46 19.29
CA THR A 222 18.90 -2.43 19.62
C THR A 222 20.33 -1.90 19.51
N ARG A 223 20.58 -0.68 19.02
CA ARG A 223 21.95 -0.10 18.90
C ARG A 223 22.35 0.88 20.01
N GLY A 224 21.54 1.02 21.07
CA GLY A 224 21.79 1.94 22.20
C GLY A 224 22.44 1.33 23.46
N GLY A 225 22.75 0.04 23.47
CA GLY A 225 23.29 -0.67 24.63
C GLY A 225 24.79 -0.42 24.89
N SER A 226 25.11 0.72 25.48
CA SER A 226 26.21 0.98 26.43
C SER A 226 27.38 -0.04 26.50
N GLN A 227 28.48 0.22 25.77
CA GLN A 227 29.82 -0.12 26.29
C GLN A 227 30.17 0.91 27.38
N ARG A 228 29.93 0.58 28.65
CA ARG A 228 30.65 1.20 29.76
C ARG A 228 31.93 0.41 29.97
N THR A 229 33.03 0.93 29.46
CA THR A 229 34.37 0.49 29.85
C THR A 229 34.60 0.98 31.27
N GLU A 230 34.49 0.11 32.26
CA GLU A 230 34.98 0.39 33.61
C GLU A 230 36.51 0.40 33.55
N VAL A 231 37.08 1.59 33.70
CA VAL A 231 38.50 1.77 34.00
C VAL A 231 38.68 1.40 35.46
N HIS A 232 39.26 0.24 35.73
CA HIS A 232 39.74 -0.11 37.06
C HIS A 232 41.22 0.30 37.17
N THR A 233 41.45 1.38 37.90
CA THR A 233 42.76 1.71 38.50
C THR A 233 43.06 0.72 39.61
N GLN A 234 44.15 -0.02 39.47
CA GLN A 234 45.02 -0.45 40.56
C GLN A 234 46.48 -0.31 40.10
#